data_AF-A0A6M1XQG3-F1
#
_entry.id   AF-A0A6M1XQG3-F1
#
_cell.length_a   1.000
_cell.length_b   1.000
_cell.length_c   1.000
_cell.angle_alpha   90.00
_cell.angle_beta   90.00
_cell.angle_gamma   90.00
#
_symmetry.space_group_name_H-M   'P 1'
#
loop_
_entity.id
_entity.type
_entity.pdbx_description
1 polymer ?
#
loop_
_entity_poly.entity_id
_entity_poly.type
_entity_poly.pdbx_seq_one_letter_code
_entity_poly.pdbx_strand_id
1 'polypeptide(L)'
;TILANEQKAGTWEIKHSLTTEQATDKTLVLFNEVYENQAVYDKGAKPIAIDADLNNQAQTVKAKTKQQVTIQTKAHGADGRNTFTYGDVLAMYDDVKITH
;
A
#
# COMPACT_ATOMS: atom_id res chain seq x y z
N THR A 1 -36.79 23.10 -8.42
CA THR A 1 -35.76 23.74 -9.25
C THR A 1 -34.67 22.73 -9.45
N ILE A 2 -34.28 22.41 -10.70
CA ILE A 2 -33.15 21.52 -10.95
C ILE A 2 -31.90 22.34 -10.63
N LEU A 3 -31.15 21.93 -9.60
CA LEU A 3 -29.84 22.51 -9.28
C LEU A 3 -28.90 22.11 -10.42
N ALA A 4 -28.71 22.99 -11.39
CA ALA A 4 -27.62 22.89 -12.36
C ALA A 4 -26.38 23.57 -11.77
N ASN A 5 -25.19 23.08 -12.10
CA ASN A 5 -23.94 23.71 -11.66
C ASN A 5 -23.90 25.18 -12.10
N GLU A 6 -23.89 26.11 -11.15
CA GLU A 6 -23.83 27.55 -11.42
C GLU A 6 -22.47 27.96 -12.00
N GLN A 7 -21.40 27.23 -11.64
CA GLN A 7 -20.06 27.40 -12.19
C GLN A 7 -19.67 26.22 -13.07
N LYS A 8 -19.27 26.52 -14.32
CA LYS A 8 -18.91 25.52 -15.34
C LYS A 8 -17.41 25.18 -15.38
N ALA A 9 -16.60 25.81 -14.53
CA ALA A 9 -15.16 25.59 -14.41
C ALA A 9 -14.72 25.82 -12.97
N GLY A 10 -13.77 25.02 -12.51
CA GLY A 10 -13.25 25.07 -11.15
C GLY A 10 -12.35 23.88 -10.84
N THR A 11 -11.81 23.85 -9.63
CA THR A 11 -11.08 22.71 -9.08
C THR A 11 -11.83 22.22 -7.86
N TRP A 12 -12.06 20.91 -7.78
CA TRP A 12 -12.70 20.26 -6.64
C TRP A 12 -11.69 19.32 -5.97
N GLU A 13 -11.72 19.28 -4.64
CA GLU A 13 -10.91 18.35 -3.85
C GLU A 13 -11.80 17.25 -3.28
N ILE A 14 -11.46 15.99 -3.57
CA ILE A 14 -12.19 14.81 -3.10
C ILE A 14 -11.26 13.99 -2.22
N LYS A 15 -11.61 13.85 -0.94
CA LYS A 15 -10.82 13.07 0.01
C LYS A 15 -11.21 11.59 -0.05
N HIS A 16 -10.26 10.74 -0.40
CA HIS A 16 -10.35 9.28 -0.23
C HIS A 16 -9.51 8.84 0.97
N SER A 17 -10.07 8.00 1.85
CA SER A 17 -9.35 7.46 3.00
C SER A 17 -9.24 5.95 2.86
N LEU A 18 -8.01 5.44 2.93
CA LEU A 18 -7.69 4.01 2.89
C LEU A 18 -6.85 3.67 4.11
N THR A 19 -7.03 2.48 4.66
CA THR A 19 -6.09 1.98 5.68
C THR A 19 -4.78 1.57 5.03
N THR A 20 -3.71 1.49 5.83
CA THR A 20 -2.41 1.03 5.34
C THR A 20 -2.51 -0.37 4.76
N GLU A 21 -3.25 -1.28 5.40
CA GLU A 21 -3.47 -2.66 4.93
C GLU A 21 -4.15 -2.71 3.56
N GLN A 22 -5.07 -1.78 3.28
CA GLN A 22 -5.75 -1.71 1.98
C GLN A 22 -4.82 -1.27 0.85
N ALA A 23 -3.79 -0.49 1.17
CA ALA A 23 -2.86 0.10 0.21
C ALA A 23 -1.53 -0.66 0.07
N THR A 24 -1.11 -1.42 1.10
CA THR A 24 0.13 -2.21 1.14
C THR A 24 0.26 -3.11 -0.09
N ASP A 25 1.43 -3.02 -0.75
CA ASP A 25 1.82 -3.75 -1.97
C ASP A 25 0.91 -3.53 -3.20
N LYS A 26 0.15 -2.44 -3.21
CA LYS A 26 -0.71 -2.08 -4.35
C LYS A 26 -0.29 -0.78 -5.02
N THR A 27 -0.62 -0.68 -6.30
CA THR A 27 -0.69 0.58 -7.03
C THR A 27 -2.16 0.96 -7.14
N LEU A 28 -2.49 2.17 -6.68
CA LEU A 28 -3.86 2.69 -6.67
C LEU A 28 -3.98 3.80 -7.71
N VAL A 29 -5.04 3.78 -8.52
CA VAL A 29 -5.32 4.80 -9.54
C VAL A 29 -6.74 5.30 -9.33
N LEU A 30 -6.93 6.62 -9.35
CA LEU A 30 -8.24 7.26 -9.20
C LEU A 30 -8.86 7.53 -10.57
N PHE A 31 -10.13 7.13 -10.75
CA PHE A 31 -10.95 7.49 -11.91
C PHE A 31 -12.05 8.44 -11.48
N ASN A 32 -12.32 9.45 -12.31
CA ASN A 32 -13.30 10.48 -12.05
C ASN A 32 -14.32 10.55 -13.18
N GLU A 33 -15.58 10.64 -12.80
CA GLU A 33 -16.70 10.89 -13.71
C GLU A 33 -17.50 12.07 -13.21
N VAL A 34 -17.76 13.04 -14.08
CA VAL A 34 -18.58 14.21 -13.77
C VAL A 34 -19.95 14.04 -14.40
N TYR A 35 -21.00 14.22 -13.61
CA TYR A 35 -22.39 14.21 -14.05
C TYR A 35 -22.98 15.61 -13.95
N GLU A 36 -23.98 15.90 -14.77
CA GLU A 36 -24.64 17.22 -14.76
C GLU A 36 -25.30 17.52 -13.40
N ASN A 37 -25.91 16.50 -12.79
CA ASN A 37 -26.51 16.56 -11.46
C ASN A 37 -26.80 15.13 -10.95
N GLN A 38 -27.15 15.01 -9.68
CA GLN A 38 -27.45 13.73 -9.02
C GLN A 38 -28.58 12.96 -9.72
N ALA A 39 -29.64 13.64 -10.19
CA ALA A 39 -30.77 12.95 -10.82
C ALA A 39 -30.41 12.32 -12.17
N VAL A 40 -29.43 12.87 -12.89
CA VAL A 40 -28.88 12.30 -14.13
C VAL A 40 -28.04 11.06 -13.81
N TYR A 41 -27.22 11.12 -12.75
CA TYR A 41 -26.46 9.98 -12.23
C TYR A 41 -27.38 8.83 -11.79
N ASP A 42 -28.39 9.11 -10.97
CA ASP A 42 -29.31 8.10 -10.43
C ASP A 42 -30.12 7.37 -11.53
N LYS A 43 -30.32 8.02 -12.68
CA LYS A 43 -30.97 7.43 -13.86
C LYS A 43 -30.03 6.56 -14.71
N GLY A 44 -28.75 6.43 -14.32
CA GLY A 44 -27.75 5.68 -15.08
C GLY A 44 -27.42 6.31 -16.43
N ALA A 45 -27.58 7.62 -16.58
CA ALA A 45 -27.18 8.33 -17.80
C ALA A 45 -25.65 8.34 -17.94
N LYS A 46 -25.14 8.81 -19.09
CA LYS A 46 -23.69 8.95 -19.28
C LYS A 46 -23.15 10.19 -18.56
N PRO A 47 -21.92 10.13 -18.03
CA PRO A 47 -21.25 11.32 -17.50
C PRO A 47 -20.94 12.31 -18.62
N ILE A 48 -20.83 13.58 -18.25
CA ILE A 48 -20.47 14.69 -19.15
C ILE A 48 -18.95 14.81 -19.35
N ALA A 49 -18.15 14.24 -18.46
CA ALA A 49 -16.70 14.12 -18.59
C ALA A 49 -16.18 12.89 -17.82
N ILE A 50 -15.15 12.23 -18.36
CA ILE A 50 -14.51 11.05 -17.77
C ILE A 50 -13.00 11.25 -17.79
N ASP A 51 -12.35 10.98 -16.66
CA ASP A 51 -10.91 10.72 -16.55
C ASP A 51 -10.74 9.32 -15.97
N ALA A 52 -10.42 8.35 -16.82
CA ALA A 52 -10.34 6.93 -16.48
C ALA A 52 -9.11 6.24 -17.08
N ASP A 53 -8.01 6.97 -17.23
CA ASP A 53 -6.76 6.39 -17.73
C ASP A 53 -5.98 5.70 -16.61
N LEU A 54 -5.89 4.37 -16.71
CA LEU A 54 -5.13 3.53 -15.77
C LEU A 54 -3.64 3.89 -15.71
N ASN A 55 -3.08 4.48 -16.76
CA ASN A 55 -1.67 4.84 -16.84
C ASN A 55 -1.39 6.28 -16.41
N ASN A 56 -2.40 7.02 -15.96
CA ASN A 56 -2.24 8.41 -15.54
C ASN A 56 -1.44 8.49 -14.23
N GLN A 57 -0.14 8.80 -14.35
CA GLN A 57 0.75 8.89 -13.18
C GLN A 57 0.34 10.00 -12.21
N ALA A 58 -0.34 11.06 -12.66
CA ALA A 58 -0.84 12.11 -11.80
C ALA A 58 -2.02 11.65 -10.91
N GLN A 59 -2.71 10.57 -11.28
CA GLN A 59 -3.78 9.93 -10.49
C GLN A 59 -3.30 8.68 -9.74
N THR A 60 -1.99 8.36 -9.80
CA THR A 60 -1.44 7.13 -9.24
C THR A 60 -0.81 7.36 -7.87
N VAL A 61 -1.28 6.61 -6.86
CA VAL A 61 -0.69 6.57 -5.51
C VAL A 61 -0.08 5.20 -5.26
N LYS A 62 1.15 5.17 -4.73
CA LYS A 62 1.86 3.94 -4.36
C LYS A 62 2.13 3.93 -2.86
N ALA A 63 1.73 2.86 -2.19
CA ALA A 63 2.17 2.63 -0.82
C ALA A 63 3.61 2.15 -0.83
N LYS A 64 4.48 2.82 -0.05
CA LYS A 64 5.80 2.27 0.25
C LYS A 64 5.63 1.21 1.31
N THR A 65 5.87 -0.06 0.97
CA THR A 65 5.95 -1.10 1.98
C THR A 65 7.28 -1.02 2.69
N LYS A 66 7.23 -1.09 4.03
CA LYS A 66 8.43 -1.22 4.84
C LYS A 66 8.87 -2.67 4.74
N GLN A 67 9.91 -2.94 3.96
CA GLN A 67 10.57 -4.26 4.00
C GLN A 67 10.93 -4.55 5.45
N GLN A 68 10.31 -5.57 6.04
CA GLN A 68 10.62 -6.01 7.38
C GLN A 68 11.64 -7.14 7.29
N VAL A 69 12.91 -6.78 7.36
CA VAL A 69 13.97 -7.76 7.51
C VAL A 69 13.90 -8.34 8.92
N THR A 70 13.81 -9.66 9.04
CA THR A 70 13.86 -10.37 10.32
C THR A 70 15.14 -11.19 10.42
N ILE A 71 15.72 -11.24 11.62
CA ILE A 71 16.91 -12.03 11.94
C ILE A 71 16.58 -13.07 13.01
N GLN A 72 17.04 -14.30 12.81
CA GLN A 72 17.00 -15.38 13.79
C GLN A 72 18.42 -15.91 13.98
N THR A 73 18.86 -16.04 15.24
CA THR A 73 20.19 -16.54 15.59
C THR A 73 20.10 -17.79 16.47
N LYS A 74 21.09 -18.68 16.37
CA LYS A 74 21.21 -19.87 17.21
C LYS A 74 22.68 -20.18 17.44
N ALA A 75 23.16 -19.86 18.64
CA ALA A 75 24.51 -20.18 19.05
C ALA A 75 24.67 -21.68 19.37
N HIS A 76 25.80 -22.25 18.97
CA HIS A 76 26.17 -23.64 19.28
C HIS A 76 27.69 -23.86 19.27
N GLY A 77 28.14 -24.96 19.89
CA GLY A 77 29.51 -25.47 19.77
C GLY A 77 29.70 -26.30 18.49
N ALA A 78 30.93 -26.76 18.23
CA ALA A 78 31.25 -27.56 17.04
C ALA A 78 30.40 -28.84 16.89
N ASP A 79 29.87 -29.35 18.00
CA ASP A 79 29.01 -30.54 18.08
C ASP A 79 27.51 -30.22 18.05
N GLY A 80 27.13 -28.96 17.84
CA GLY A 80 25.74 -28.50 17.76
C GLY A 80 25.06 -28.29 19.11
N ARG A 81 25.73 -28.50 20.25
CA ARG A 81 25.18 -28.24 21.58
C ARG A 81 25.29 -26.75 21.93
N ASN A 82 24.35 -26.26 22.74
CA ASN A 82 24.35 -24.87 23.24
C ASN A 82 24.77 -24.76 24.71
N THR A 83 25.39 -25.80 25.25
CA THR A 83 25.90 -25.90 26.63
C THR A 83 27.27 -26.55 26.63
N PHE A 84 28.19 -26.08 27.49
CA PHE A 84 29.57 -26.57 27.59
C PHE A 84 30.01 -26.71 29.05
N THR A 85 31.10 -27.45 29.27
CA THR A 85 31.64 -27.71 30.62
C THR A 85 32.78 -26.76 30.96
N TYR A 86 32.87 -26.38 32.24
CA TYR A 86 33.96 -25.54 32.74
C TYR A 86 35.32 -26.22 32.53
N GLY A 87 36.25 -25.49 31.89
CA GLY A 87 37.59 -25.97 31.57
C GLY A 87 37.78 -26.37 30.10
N ASP A 88 36.71 -26.49 29.33
CA ASP A 88 36.79 -26.79 27.90
C ASP A 88 37.30 -25.58 27.09
N VAL A 89 38.20 -25.84 26.13
CA VAL A 89 38.51 -24.87 25.08
C VAL A 89 37.45 -25.03 23.98
N LEU A 90 36.52 -24.08 23.93
CA LEU A 90 35.35 -24.15 23.06
C LEU A 90 35.50 -23.28 21.80
N ALA A 91 35.23 -23.86 20.63
CA ALA A 91 34.92 -23.11 19.41
C ALA A 91 33.40 -22.84 19.36
N MET A 92 33.02 -21.56 19.24
CA MET A 92 31.63 -21.12 19.20
C MET A 92 31.21 -20.74 17.78
N TYR A 93 29.98 -21.10 17.43
CA TYR A 93 29.34 -20.84 16.14
C TYR A 93 27.97 -20.20 16.37
N ASP A 94 27.46 -19.49 15.36
CA ASP A 94 26.11 -18.93 15.35
C ASP A 94 25.48 -19.14 13.98
N ASP A 95 24.31 -19.78 13.95
CA ASP A 95 23.50 -19.89 12.75
C ASP A 95 22.68 -18.61 12.58
N VAL A 96 23.00 -17.81 11.55
CA VAL A 96 22.28 -16.56 11.26
C VAL A 96 21.35 -16.76 10.08
N LYS A 97 20.03 -16.66 10.31
CA LYS A 97 19.01 -16.69 9.25
C LYS A 97 18.38 -15.31 9.08
N ILE A 98 18.36 -14.82 7.84
CA ILE A 98 17.78 -13.55 7.43
C ILE A 98 16.57 -13.83 6.53
N THR A 99 15.41 -13.25 6.85
CA THR A 99 14.21 -13.30 5.98
C THR A 99 13.86 -11.88 5.56
N HIS A 100 13.60 -11.70 4.25
CA HIS A 100 13.26 -10.43 3.61
C HIS A 100 11.75 -10.31 3.36
#